data_AF-A0A7S1IK84-F1
#
_entry.id   AF-A0A7S1IK84-F1
#
_cell.length_a   1.000
_cell.length_b   1.000
_cell.length_c   1.000
_cell.angle_alpha   90.00
_cell.angle_beta   90.00
_cell.angle_gamma   90.00
#
_symmetry.space_group_name_H-M   'P 1'
#
loop_
_entity.id
_entity.type
_entity.pdbx_description
1 polymer ?
#
loop_
_entity_poly.entity_id
_entity_poly.type
_entity_poly.pdbx_seq_one_letter_code
_entity_poly.pdbx_strand_id
1 'polypeptide(L)'
;QAAVEAAALLGVWGVASVLDLCQTEALLNELVPRLADVNVVKVGVGLTMLAAAQRARADGVTLLLSGLGSEELFAGYARHQSAQNLDRDCLSGLLSMYHRDLQRDYAAARLAGVRIRYPFLHWPVVQHALGLPKRLQADPLAT
;
A
#
# COMPACT_ATOMS: atom_id res chain seq x y z
N GLN A 1 10.96 13.08 0.42
CA GLN A 1 10.74 14.42 -0.15
C GLN A 1 9.30 14.60 -0.63
N ALA A 2 8.81 13.83 -1.61
CA ALA A 2 7.43 13.92 -2.11
C ALA A 2 6.33 13.87 -1.03
N ALA A 3 6.46 12.99 -0.02
CA ALA A 3 5.47 12.91 1.07
C ALA A 3 5.40 14.19 1.93
N VAL A 4 6.52 14.91 2.09
CA VAL A 4 6.59 16.17 2.84
C VAL A 4 5.92 17.30 2.05
N GLU A 5 6.16 17.34 0.74
CA GLU A 5 5.52 18.29 -0.17
C GLU A 5 4.00 18.07 -0.23
N ALA A 6 3.56 16.82 -0.35
CA ALA A 6 2.14 16.47 -0.31
C ALA A 6 1.48 16.89 1.02
N ALA A 7 2.15 16.66 2.16
CA ALA A 7 1.65 17.08 3.46
C ALA A 7 1.49 18.61 3.53
N ALA A 8 2.48 19.36 3.03
CA ALA A 8 2.43 20.82 2.97
C ALA A 8 1.28 21.34 2.10
N LEU A 9 1.07 20.74 0.92
CA LEU A 9 -0.03 21.10 0.01
C LEU A 9 -1.41 20.83 0.60
N LEU A 10 -1.55 19.73 1.35
CA LEU A 10 -2.80 19.36 2.01
C LEU A 10 -3.03 20.12 3.33
N GLY A 11 -2.07 20.93 3.78
CA GLY A 11 -2.14 21.60 5.08
C GLY A 11 -2.16 20.63 6.27
N VAL A 12 -1.58 19.44 6.10
CA VAL A 12 -1.49 18.41 7.15
C VAL A 12 -0.07 18.30 7.67
N TRP A 13 0.08 17.85 8.91
CA TRP A 13 1.39 17.61 9.48
C TRP A 13 2.01 16.33 8.92
N GLY A 14 3.26 16.42 8.47
CA GLY A 14 4.03 15.29 7.95
C GLY A 14 5.16 14.90 8.90
N VAL A 15 5.33 13.60 9.13
CA VAL A 15 6.43 13.03 9.91
C VAL A 15 7.25 12.12 9.01
N ALA A 16 8.57 12.33 8.97
CA ALA A 16 9.51 11.44 8.32
C ALA A 16 10.32 10.68 9.37
N SER A 17 10.52 9.37 9.15
CA SER A 17 11.38 8.53 9.98
C SER A 17 12.42 7.86 9.08
N VAL A 18 13.68 7.91 9.50
CA VAL A 18 14.79 7.24 8.83
C VAL A 18 15.23 6.11 9.75
N LEU A 19 15.35 4.90 9.20
CA LEU A 19 15.79 3.72 9.93
C LEU A 19 17.24 3.41 9.56
N ASP A 20 18.06 3.14 10.56
CA ASP A 20 19.39 2.57 10.33
C ASP A 20 19.32 1.03 10.15
N LEU A 21 20.48 0.41 9.89
CA LEU A 21 20.56 -1.02 9.65
C LEU A 21 20.15 -1.84 10.89
N CYS A 22 20.55 -1.41 12.09
CA CYS A 22 20.25 -2.11 13.34
C CYS A 22 18.74 -2.09 13.62
N GLN A 23 18.10 -0.92 13.46
CA GLN A 23 16.65 -0.76 13.56
C GLN A 23 15.93 -1.60 12.51
N THR A 24 16.45 -1.63 11.29
CA THR A 24 15.88 -2.45 10.21
C THR A 24 15.96 -3.95 10.53
N GLU A 25 17.08 -4.43 11.05
CA GLU A 25 17.27 -5.82 11.49
C GLU A 25 16.35 -6.19 12.65
N ALA A 26 16.15 -5.30 13.62
CA ALA A 26 15.22 -5.51 14.72
C ALA A 26 13.78 -5.69 14.20
N LEU A 27 13.32 -4.78 13.33
CA LEU A 27 11.99 -4.87 12.72
C LEU A 27 11.83 -6.12 11.84
N LEU A 28 12.90 -6.56 11.18
CA LEU A 28 12.92 -7.79 10.39
C LEU A 28 12.64 -9.02 11.26
N ASN A 29 13.32 -9.12 12.40
CA ASN A 29 13.14 -10.20 13.35
C ASN A 29 11.72 -10.23 13.96
N GLU A 30 11.09 -9.06 14.11
CA GLU A 30 9.70 -8.97 14.59
C GLU A 30 8.67 -9.35 13.52
N LEU A 31 8.86 -8.85 12.28
CA LEU A 31 7.86 -8.94 11.22
C LEU A 31 7.83 -10.31 10.54
N VAL A 32 9.00 -10.83 10.15
CA VAL A 32 9.12 -12.02 9.31
C VAL A 32 8.36 -13.23 9.89
N PRO A 33 8.43 -13.52 11.22
CA PRO A 33 7.66 -14.62 11.81
C PRO A 33 6.14 -14.48 11.74
N ARG A 34 5.62 -13.29 11.39
CA ARG A 34 4.18 -13.01 11.27
C ARG A 34 3.68 -13.01 9.82
N LEU A 35 4.57 -13.21 8.85
CA LEU A 35 4.22 -13.28 7.44
C LEU A 35 3.85 -14.72 7.05
N ALA A 36 2.81 -14.88 6.24
CA ALA A 36 2.37 -16.20 5.76
C ALA A 36 3.31 -16.77 4.69
N ASP A 37 3.97 -15.89 3.95
CA ASP A 37 4.99 -16.15 2.95
C ASP A 37 5.98 -14.99 2.94
N VAL A 38 7.22 -15.27 2.51
CA VAL A 38 8.31 -14.31 2.55
C VAL A 38 8.91 -14.13 1.16
N ASN A 39 9.08 -12.88 0.77
CA ASN A 39 9.93 -12.48 -0.34
C ASN A 39 10.47 -11.07 -0.06
N VAL A 40 11.56 -10.70 -0.73
CA VAL A 40 12.28 -9.44 -0.46
C VAL A 40 11.38 -8.21 -0.60
N VAL A 41 10.49 -8.18 -1.60
CA VAL A 41 9.58 -7.05 -1.84
C VAL A 41 8.55 -6.94 -0.72
N LYS A 42 7.88 -8.06 -0.39
CA LYS A 42 6.87 -8.11 0.66
C LYS A 42 7.45 -7.73 2.02
N VAL A 43 8.65 -8.21 2.34
CA VAL A 43 9.35 -7.85 3.58
C VAL A 43 9.72 -6.38 3.58
N GLY A 44 10.34 -5.86 2.50
CA GLY A 44 10.77 -4.46 2.42
C GLY A 44 9.61 -3.46 2.63
N VAL A 45 8.47 -3.68 1.96
CA VAL A 45 7.28 -2.86 2.17
C VAL A 45 6.72 -3.04 3.59
N GLY A 46 6.83 -4.25 4.16
CA GLY A 46 6.29 -4.56 5.47
C GLY A 46 7.06 -3.89 6.59
N LEU A 47 8.38 -3.80 6.46
CA LEU A 47 9.26 -3.10 7.41
C LEU A 47 8.92 -1.61 7.50
N THR A 48 8.74 -0.96 6.34
CA THR A 48 8.38 0.47 6.31
C THR A 48 6.97 0.70 6.86
N MET A 49 6.02 -0.19 6.55
CA MET A 49 4.68 -0.14 7.12
C MET A 49 4.69 -0.34 8.65
N LEU A 50 5.45 -1.30 9.16
CA LEU A 50 5.58 -1.55 10.60
C LEU A 50 6.18 -0.35 11.33
N ALA A 51 7.27 0.22 10.81
CA ALA A 51 7.90 1.40 11.39
C ALA A 51 6.95 2.61 11.41
N ALA A 52 6.25 2.88 10.30
CA ALA A 52 5.26 3.95 10.22
C ALA A 52 4.12 3.72 11.22
N ALA A 53 3.65 2.48 11.35
CA ALA A 53 2.58 2.12 12.27
C ALA A 53 2.99 2.23 13.74
N GLN A 54 4.20 1.80 14.11
CA GLN A 54 4.75 1.95 15.45
C GLN A 54 4.92 3.44 15.80
N ARG A 55 5.40 4.26 14.87
CA ARG A 55 5.51 5.71 15.07
C ARG A 55 4.13 6.35 15.29
N ALA A 56 3.17 6.05 14.42
CA ALA A 56 1.81 6.55 14.58
C ALA A 56 1.20 6.13 15.92
N ARG A 57 1.43 4.90 16.36
CA ARG A 57 1.00 4.42 17.67
C ARG A 57 1.61 5.22 18.82
N ALA A 58 2.91 5.53 18.75
CA ALA A 58 3.60 6.35 19.74
C ALA A 58 3.01 7.77 19.82
N ASP A 59 2.52 8.29 18.70
CA ASP A 59 1.81 9.58 18.60
C ASP A 59 0.31 9.47 18.99
N GLY A 60 -0.14 8.33 19.53
CA GLY A 60 -1.52 8.11 19.98
C GLY A 60 -2.52 7.75 18.89
N VAL A 61 -2.07 7.58 17.63
CA VAL A 61 -2.93 7.20 16.50
C VAL A 61 -3.24 5.71 16.56
N THR A 62 -4.52 5.36 16.38
CA THR A 62 -5.00 3.96 16.40
C THR A 62 -5.53 3.48 15.06
N LEU A 63 -5.65 4.38 14.08
CA LEU A 63 -6.20 4.13 12.76
C LEU A 63 -5.35 4.82 11.69
N LEU A 64 -4.91 4.06 10.71
CA LEU A 64 -4.22 4.53 9.51
C LEU A 64 -5.10 4.33 8.27
N LEU A 65 -4.98 5.24 7.31
CA LEU A 65 -5.56 5.10 5.97
C LEU A 65 -4.42 4.81 4.98
N SER A 66 -4.59 3.80 4.15
CA SER A 66 -3.62 3.42 3.12
C SER A 66 -4.21 3.60 1.72
N GLY A 67 -3.39 4.11 0.80
CA GLY A 67 -3.72 4.24 -0.62
C GLY A 67 -3.69 2.92 -1.40
N LEU A 68 -3.31 1.81 -0.75
CA LEU A 68 -3.21 0.50 -1.37
C LEU A 68 -4.51 0.10 -2.08
N GLY A 69 -4.36 -0.42 -3.30
CA GLY A 69 -5.45 -0.88 -4.16
C GLY A 69 -5.75 0.09 -5.30
N SER A 70 -5.30 1.34 -5.20
CA SER A 70 -5.47 2.34 -6.26
C SER A 70 -4.85 1.89 -7.59
N GLU A 71 -3.68 1.27 -7.53
CA GLU A 71 -2.88 0.88 -8.68
C GLU A 71 -3.52 -0.29 -9.45
N GLU A 72 -4.17 -1.22 -8.73
CA GLU A 72 -4.93 -2.31 -9.35
C GLU A 72 -6.25 -1.81 -9.95
N LEU A 73 -6.91 -0.83 -9.33
CA LEU A 73 -8.17 -0.28 -9.83
C LEU A 73 -8.00 0.67 -11.03
N PHE A 74 -6.88 1.40 -11.08
CA PHE A 74 -6.64 2.46 -12.06
C PHE A 74 -5.40 2.22 -12.94
N ALA A 75 -4.98 0.96 -13.08
CA ALA A 75 -3.87 0.59 -13.96
C ALA A 75 -2.53 1.29 -13.66
N GLY A 76 -2.22 1.56 -12.39
CA GLY A 76 -1.09 2.42 -11.99
C GLY A 76 0.31 1.77 -12.03
N TYR A 77 0.42 0.44 -12.12
CA TYR A 77 1.71 -0.23 -12.20
C TYR A 77 2.28 -0.25 -13.63
N ALA A 78 3.61 -0.19 -13.75
CA ALA A 78 4.29 -0.29 -15.04
C ALA A 78 3.89 -1.53 -15.87
N ARG A 79 3.66 -2.68 -15.21
CA ARG A 79 3.20 -3.92 -15.87
C ARG A 79 1.83 -3.79 -16.56
N HIS A 80 1.01 -2.82 -16.14
CA HIS A 80 -0.29 -2.57 -16.75
C HIS A 80 -0.16 -1.88 -18.12
N GLN A 81 0.93 -1.14 -18.34
CA GLN A 81 1.18 -0.47 -19.62
C GLN A 81 1.49 -1.47 -20.74
N SER A 82 2.08 -2.62 -20.42
CA SER A 82 2.39 -3.70 -21.36
C SER A 82 1.35 -4.83 -21.33
N ALA A 83 0.23 -4.67 -20.63
CA ALA A 83 -0.79 -5.69 -20.50
C ALA A 83 -1.50 -5.94 -21.85
N GLN A 84 -1.55 -7.19 -22.28
CA GLN A 84 -2.37 -7.58 -23.45
C GLN A 84 -3.86 -7.48 -23.17
N ASN A 85 -4.25 -7.70 -21.91
CA ASN A 85 -5.63 -7.53 -21.45
C ASN A 85 -5.62 -6.83 -20.09
N LEU A 86 -5.75 -5.51 -20.14
CA LEU A 86 -5.67 -4.64 -18.97
C LEU A 86 -6.72 -5.00 -17.90
N ASP A 87 -7.96 -5.31 -18.32
CA ASP A 87 -9.03 -5.67 -17.39
C ASP A 87 -8.71 -6.93 -16.60
N ARG A 88 -8.24 -7.96 -17.31
CA ARG A 88 -7.85 -9.23 -16.69
C ARG A 88 -6.71 -9.03 -15.71
N ASP A 89 -5.70 -8.25 -16.08
CA ASP A 89 -4.51 -8.06 -15.26
C ASP A 89 -4.82 -7.24 -14.00
N CYS A 90 -5.59 -6.15 -14.13
CA CYS A 90 -6.08 -5.35 -13.01
C CYS A 90 -6.96 -6.18 -12.06
N LEU A 91 -7.91 -6.95 -12.59
CA LEU A 91 -8.79 -7.79 -11.78
C LEU A 91 -8.01 -8.91 -11.07
N SER A 92 -7.10 -9.57 -11.78
CA SER A 92 -6.21 -10.58 -11.21
C SER A 92 -5.35 -9.99 -10.09
N GLY A 93 -4.78 -8.80 -10.34
CA GLY A 93 -4.02 -8.02 -9.36
C GLY A 93 -4.85 -7.76 -8.10
N LEU A 94 -6.05 -7.20 -8.25
CA LEU A 94 -6.97 -6.94 -7.15
C LEU A 94 -7.33 -8.20 -6.34
N LEU A 95 -7.65 -9.31 -7.03
CA LEU A 95 -7.99 -10.59 -6.39
C LEU A 95 -6.79 -11.20 -5.65
N SER A 96 -5.56 -10.95 -6.11
CA SER A 96 -4.33 -11.43 -5.49
C SER A 96 -3.86 -10.60 -4.29
N MET A 97 -4.44 -9.41 -4.06
CA MET A 97 -3.98 -8.50 -3.00
C MET A 97 -4.04 -9.10 -1.60
N TYR A 98 -4.97 -10.02 -1.33
CA TYR A 98 -5.14 -10.57 0.01
C TYR A 98 -3.86 -11.23 0.54
N HIS A 99 -3.14 -11.97 -0.32
CA HIS A 99 -1.92 -12.66 0.08
C HIS A 99 -0.68 -11.77 -0.10
N ARG A 100 -0.62 -11.00 -1.19
CA ARG A 100 0.56 -10.21 -1.55
C ARG A 100 0.74 -8.98 -0.66
N ASP A 101 -0.35 -8.28 -0.36
CA ASP A 101 -0.32 -6.95 0.27
C ASP A 101 -1.02 -6.94 1.63
N LEU A 102 -2.29 -7.36 1.69
CA LEU A 102 -3.12 -7.21 2.88
C LEU A 102 -2.64 -8.07 4.06
N GLN A 103 -2.12 -9.27 3.80
CA GLN A 103 -1.56 -10.13 4.84
C GLN A 103 -0.37 -9.47 5.56
N ARG A 104 0.52 -8.82 4.80
CA ARG A 104 1.68 -8.09 5.32
C ARG A 104 1.26 -6.89 6.14
N ASP A 105 0.38 -6.06 5.60
CA ASP A 105 -0.10 -4.86 6.29
C ASP A 105 -0.87 -5.22 7.56
N TYR A 106 -1.67 -6.29 7.52
CA TYR A 106 -2.35 -6.81 8.71
C TYR A 106 -1.34 -7.24 9.78
N ALA A 107 -0.29 -7.98 9.42
CA ALA A 107 0.75 -8.38 10.36
C ALA A 107 1.44 -7.17 11.00
N ALA A 108 1.84 -6.18 10.19
CA ALA A 108 2.46 -4.94 10.66
C ALA A 108 1.54 -4.15 11.60
N ALA A 109 0.27 -3.97 11.21
CA ALA A 109 -0.72 -3.27 12.03
C ALA A 109 -0.96 -3.96 13.38
N ARG A 110 -1.02 -5.29 13.39
CA ARG A 110 -1.18 -6.08 14.61
C ARG A 110 0.01 -5.97 15.56
N LEU A 111 1.24 -5.98 15.03
CA LEU A 111 2.45 -5.77 15.82
C LEU A 111 2.50 -4.37 16.43
N ALA A 112 2.13 -3.35 15.67
CA ALA A 112 2.10 -1.96 16.13
C ALA A 112 0.87 -1.61 17.00
N GLY A 113 -0.14 -2.48 17.09
CA GLY A 113 -1.37 -2.20 17.83
C GLY A 113 -2.24 -1.10 17.20
N VAL A 114 -2.27 -1.03 15.86
CA VAL A 114 -3.12 -0.09 15.10
C VAL A 114 -4.05 -0.85 14.15
N ARG A 115 -4.99 -0.13 13.53
CA ARG A 115 -5.83 -0.63 12.44
C ARG A 115 -5.48 0.11 11.15
N ILE A 116 -5.56 -0.58 10.02
CA ILE A 116 -5.43 0.04 8.70
C ILE A 116 -6.76 -0.09 7.98
N ARG A 117 -7.19 0.98 7.29
CA ARG A 117 -8.33 0.96 6.36
C ARG A 117 -7.85 1.35 4.97
N TYR A 118 -8.53 0.81 3.97
CA TYR A 118 -8.17 0.93 2.57
C TYR A 118 -9.33 1.56 1.80
N PRO A 119 -9.41 2.90 1.72
CA PRO A 119 -10.54 3.57 1.07
C PRO A 119 -10.76 3.11 -0.37
N PHE A 120 -9.69 2.80 -1.11
CA PHE A 120 -9.78 2.28 -2.48
C PHE A 120 -10.44 0.90 -2.57
N LEU A 121 -10.35 0.07 -1.52
CA LEU A 121 -10.97 -1.25 -1.49
C LEU A 121 -12.42 -1.21 -0.97
N HIS A 122 -12.99 -0.03 -0.73
CA HIS A 122 -14.39 0.11 -0.39
C HIS A 122 -15.26 -0.27 -1.58
N TRP A 123 -16.28 -1.12 -1.37
CA TRP A 123 -17.05 -1.74 -2.45
C TRP A 123 -17.63 -0.74 -3.47
N PRO A 124 -18.29 0.36 -3.07
CA PRO A 124 -18.70 1.42 -4.01
C PRO A 124 -17.57 2.00 -4.87
N VAL A 125 -16.37 2.15 -4.32
CA VAL A 125 -15.19 2.65 -5.07
C VAL A 125 -14.73 1.61 -6.08
N VAL A 126 -14.63 0.35 -5.65
CA VAL A 126 -14.25 -0.78 -6.51
C VAL A 126 -15.25 -0.93 -7.67
N GLN A 127 -16.55 -0.94 -7.38
CA GLN A 127 -17.60 -1.04 -8.39
C GLN A 127 -17.52 0.09 -9.41
N HIS A 128 -17.35 1.33 -8.92
CA HIS A 128 -17.24 2.48 -9.81
C HIS A 128 -15.99 2.39 -10.69
N ALA A 129 -14.83 2.12 -10.10
CA ALA A 129 -13.55 2.05 -10.81
C ALA A 129 -13.51 0.94 -11.87
N LEU A 130 -14.10 -0.23 -11.58
CA LEU A 130 -14.21 -1.33 -12.53
C LEU A 130 -15.21 -1.04 -13.66
N GLY A 131 -16.20 -0.18 -13.43
CA GLY A 131 -17.16 0.26 -14.44
C GLY A 131 -16.64 1.38 -15.36
N LEU A 132 -15.48 1.98 -15.06
CA LEU A 132 -14.92 3.04 -15.89
C LEU A 132 -14.45 2.49 -17.24
N PRO A 133 -14.69 3.21 -18.36
CA PRO A 133 -14.12 2.85 -19.63
C PRO A 133 -12.59 2.82 -19.57
N LYS A 134 -11.98 1.71 -20.00
CA LYS A 134 -10.53 1.49 -19.86
C LYS A 134 -9.64 2.45 -20.62
N ARG A 135 -10.17 3.05 -21.69
CA ARG A 135 -9.52 4.16 -22.41
C ARG A 135 -9.19 5.37 -21.52
N LEU A 136 -9.85 5.52 -20.36
CA LEU A 136 -9.56 6.58 -19.38
C LEU A 136 -8.43 6.20 -18.43
N GLN A 137 -8.05 4.92 -18.39
CA GLN A 137 -7.01 4.35 -17.53
C GLN A 137 -5.73 4.06 -18.33
N ALA A 138 -5.86 3.78 -19.63
CA ALA A 138 -4.75 3.73 -20.57
C ALA A 138 -4.13 5.13 -20.73
N ASP A 139 -2.82 5.17 -20.96
CA ASP A 139 -1.98 6.38 -20.96
C ASP A 139 -2.65 7.59 -21.67
N PRO A 140 -2.83 8.74 -20.99
CA PRO A 140 -3.38 9.96 -21.60
C PRO A 140 -2.51 10.53 -22.74
N LEU A 141 -1.28 10.05 -22.92
CA LEU A 141 -0.35 10.43 -23.98
C LEU A 141 -0.26 9.41 -25.13
N ALA A 142 -1.01 8.31 -25.06
CA ALA A 142 -1.15 7.36 -26.18
C ALA A 142 -2.13 7.92 -27.24
N THR A 143 -1.73 9.00 -27.90
CA THR A 143 -2.24 9.42 -29.23
C THR A 143 -1.40 8.81 -30.34
#